data_AF-A0A367M519-F1
#
_entry.id   AF-A0A367M519-F1
#
_cell.length_a   1.000
_cell.length_b   1.000
_cell.length_c   1.000
_cell.angle_alpha   90.00
_cell.angle_beta   90.00
_cell.angle_gamma   90.00
#
_symmetry.space_group_name_H-M   'P 1'
#
loop_
_entity.id
_entity.type
_entity.pdbx_description
1 polymer ?
#
loop_
_entity_poly.entity_id
_entity_poly.type
_entity_poly.pdbx_seq_one_letter_code
_entity_poly.pdbx_strand_id
1 'polypeptide(L)' 'MREYQRLKGFTDNLELRRRNRATVEHYMRMKGAERLQRHSLFVEDGCAGNWTTESGEPLVFRGHESLRRLAEWL' A
#
# COMPACT_ATOMS: atom_id res chain seq x y z
N MET A 1 8.50 17.13 -26.81
CA MET A 1 9.47 16.68 -25.77
C MET A 1 8.82 16.37 -24.41
N ARG A 2 8.09 17.30 -23.77
CA ARG A 2 7.44 17.05 -22.46
C ARG A 2 6.38 15.93 -22.45
N GLU A 3 5.58 15.84 -23.50
CA GLU A 3 4.54 14.80 -23.64
C GLU A 3 5.14 13.42 -23.93
N TYR A 4 6.19 13.35 -24.74
CA TYR A 4 6.96 12.13 -24.98
C TYR A 4 7.60 11.59 -23.69
N GLN A 5 8.17 12.46 -22.84
CA GLN A 5 8.72 12.04 -21.54
C GLN A 5 7.62 11.58 -20.56
N ARG A 6 6.45 12.24 -20.57
CA ARG A 6 5.28 11.85 -19.77
C ARG A 6 4.76 10.47 -20.18
N LEU A 7 4.61 10.23 -21.48
CA LEU A 7 4.14 8.96 -22.04
C LEU A 7 5.17 7.85 -21.84
N LYS A 8 6.46 8.12 -22.07
CA LYS A 8 7.56 7.17 -21.83
C LYS A 8 7.62 6.72 -20.36
N GLY A 9 7.40 7.64 -19.41
CA GLY A 9 7.33 7.32 -17.98
C GLY A 9 6.02 6.65 -17.54
N PHE A 10 5.12 6.31 -18.47
CA PHE A 10 3.91 5.51 -18.21
C PHE A 10 3.91 4.19 -19.00
N THR A 11 4.56 4.16 -20.17
CA THR A 11 4.75 2.97 -20.99
C THR A 11 5.99 2.15 -20.61
N ASP A 12 6.86 2.68 -19.74
CA ASP A 12 7.89 1.91 -19.08
C ASP A 12 7.30 0.97 -18.03
N ASN A 13 7.82 -0.26 -17.97
CA ASN A 13 7.42 -1.26 -16.98
C ASN A 13 5.90 -1.51 -16.88
N LEU A 14 5.18 -1.47 -18.02
CA LEU A 14 3.72 -1.67 -18.08
C LEU A 14 3.24 -2.89 -17.28
N GLU A 15 3.95 -4.01 -17.39
CA GLU A 15 3.60 -5.23 -16.66
C GLU A 15 3.78 -5.08 -15.15
N LEU A 16 4.85 -4.42 -14.68
CA LEU A 16 5.04 -4.12 -13.27
C LEU A 16 3.93 -3.20 -12.74
N ARG A 17 3.58 -2.16 -13.50
CA ARG A 17 2.49 -1.24 -13.16
C ARG A 17 1.16 -1.99 -13.07
N ARG A 18 0.89 -2.89 -14.01
CA ARG A 18 -0.31 -3.74 -14.01
C ARG A 18 -0.37 -4.60 -12.74
N ARG A 19 0.73 -5.26 -12.36
CA ARG A 19 0.81 -6.10 -11.15
C ARG A 19 0.60 -5.26 -9.88
N ASN A 20 1.33 -4.15 -9.75
CA ASN A 20 1.22 -3.26 -8.60
C ASN A 20 -0.19 -2.68 -8.47
N ARG A 21 -0.81 -2.30 -9.60
CA ARG A 21 -2.20 -1.82 -9.61
C ARG A 21 -3.18 -2.90 -9.17
N ALA A 22 -3.00 -4.15 -9.61
CA ALA A 22 -3.83 -5.26 -9.16
C ALA A 22 -3.72 -5.46 -7.62
N THR A 23 -2.51 -5.33 -7.06
CA THR A 23 -2.29 -5.37 -5.60
C THR A 23 -3.00 -4.21 -4.89
N VAL A 24 -2.89 -2.98 -5.39
CA VAL A 24 -3.59 -1.82 -4.82
C VAL A 24 -5.10 -2.01 -4.88
N GLU A 25 -5.64 -2.43 -6.02
CA GLU A 25 -7.07 -2.70 -6.16
C GLU A 25 -7.55 -3.81 -5.23
N HIS A 26 -6.76 -4.87 -5.05
CA HIS A 26 -7.04 -5.90 -4.06
C HIS A 26 -7.07 -5.33 -2.65
N TYR A 27 -6.04 -4.57 -2.25
CA TYR A 27 -5.96 -3.89 -0.96
C TYR A 27 -7.20 -3.03 -0.66
N MET A 28 -7.64 -2.23 -1.64
CA MET A 28 -8.78 -1.32 -1.49
C MET A 28 -10.14 -2.03 -1.42
N ARG A 29 -10.24 -3.26 -1.94
CA ARG A 29 -11.48 -4.05 -1.89
C ARG A 29 -11.65 -4.83 -0.59
N MET A 30 -10.56 -5.15 0.12
CA MET A 30 -10.59 -5.98 1.32
C MET A 30 -11.46 -5.38 2.44
N LYS A 31 -12.42 -6.15 2.94
CA LYS A 31 -13.37 -5.73 3.98
C LYS A 31 -13.59 -6.86 5.01
N GLY A 32 -14.11 -6.49 6.18
CA GLY A 32 -14.40 -7.46 7.25
C GLY A 32 -13.19 -8.32 7.60
N ALA A 33 -13.41 -9.63 7.73
CA ALA A 33 -12.39 -10.61 8.14
C ALA A 33 -11.17 -10.69 7.18
N GLU A 34 -11.33 -10.32 5.90
CA GLU A 34 -10.22 -10.31 4.94
C GLU A 34 -9.09 -9.36 5.40
N ARG A 35 -9.44 -8.30 6.13
CA ARG A 35 -8.46 -7.29 6.58
C ARG A 35 -7.40 -7.88 7.50
N LEU A 36 -7.70 -8.97 8.21
CA LEU A 36 -6.72 -9.69 9.04
C LEU A 36 -5.52 -10.18 8.23
N GLN A 37 -5.71 -10.46 6.94
CA GLN A 37 -4.66 -10.93 6.02
C GLN A 37 -4.05 -9.83 5.17
N ARG A 38 -4.51 -8.57 5.30
CA ARG A 38 -4.09 -7.45 4.43
C ARG A 38 -2.59 -7.11 4.55
N HIS A 39 -1.98 -7.44 5.68
CA HIS A 39 -0.53 -7.29 5.89
C HIS A 39 0.30 -8.12 4.90
N SER A 40 -0.24 -9.24 4.39
CA SER A 40 0.46 -10.10 3.41
C SER A 40 0.73 -9.43 2.05
N LEU A 41 0.08 -8.29 1.76
CA LEU A 41 0.32 -7.51 0.55
C LEU A 41 1.57 -6.61 0.63
N PHE A 42 2.18 -6.52 1.81
CA PHE A 42 3.41 -5.76 2.05
C PHE A 42 4.62 -6.69 1.97
N VAL A 43 5.80 -6.12 1.71
CA VAL A 43 7.07 -6.80 2.00
C VAL A 43 7.27 -6.94 3.53
N GLU A 44 8.17 -7.83 3.96
CA GLU A 44 8.34 -8.22 5.36
C GLU A 44 8.54 -7.03 6.32
N ASP A 45 9.33 -6.04 5.91
CA ASP A 45 9.65 -4.80 6.63
C ASP A 45 8.79 -3.59 6.20
N GLY A 46 7.75 -3.83 5.40
CA GLY A 46 6.84 -2.81 4.90
C GLY A 46 6.13 -2.04 6.01
N CYS A 47 5.62 -0.86 5.69
CA CYS A 47 4.95 -0.01 6.67
C CYS A 47 3.64 0.60 6.15
N ALA A 48 2.76 0.92 7.08
CA ALA A 48 1.54 1.68 6.84
C ALA A 48 1.25 2.58 8.04
N GLY A 49 0.33 3.52 7.91
CA GLY A 49 0.10 4.49 8.97
C GLY A 49 -0.94 5.54 8.64
N ASN A 50 -1.12 6.46 9.57
CA ASN A 50 -1.90 7.68 9.39
C ASN A 50 -0.95 8.88 9.35
N TRP A 51 -1.01 9.65 8.26
CA TRP A 51 -0.20 10.85 8.04
C TRP A 51 -0.90 12.14 8.47
N THR A 52 -2.16 12.06 8.89
CA THR A 52 -2.96 13.19 9.40
C THR A 52 -3.33 12.92 10.84
N THR A 53 -2.47 13.33 11.76
CA THR A 53 -2.59 13.14 13.22
C THR A 53 -2.69 14.49 13.93
N GLU A 54 -3.18 14.49 15.17
CA GLU A 54 -3.29 15.70 15.99
C GLU A 54 -1.93 16.32 16.31
N SER A 55 -0.90 15.49 16.53
CA SER A 55 0.47 15.94 16.82
C SER A 55 1.21 16.50 15.61
N GLY A 56 0.70 16.28 14.39
CA GLY A 56 1.41 16.54 13.14
C GLY A 56 2.48 15.50 12.79
N GLU A 57 2.78 14.56 13.68
CA GLU A 57 3.74 13.48 13.46
C GLU A 57 3.03 12.21 12.95
N PRO A 58 3.52 11.54 11.89
CA PRO A 58 2.88 10.32 11.38
C PRO A 58 2.83 9.19 12.40
N LEU A 59 1.69 8.51 12.48
CA LEU A 59 1.57 7.25 13.22
C LEU A 59 1.92 6.09 12.28
N VAL A 60 3.10 5.47 12.47
CA VAL A 60 3.64 4.45 11.56
C VAL A 60 3.71 3.08 12.24
N PHE A 61 3.17 2.06 11.56
CA PHE A 61 3.29 0.64 11.89
C PHE A 61 4.26 -0.01 10.91
N ARG A 62 5.29 -0.69 11.41
CA ARG A 62 6.37 -1.26 10.60
C ARG A 62 6.49 -2.77 10.82
N GLY A 63 6.61 -3.49 9.71
CA GLY A 63 6.72 -4.94 9.68
C GLY A 63 5.37 -5.65 9.73
N HIS A 64 5.35 -6.87 9.19
CA HIS A 64 4.15 -7.71 9.10
C HIS A 64 3.45 -7.91 10.45
N GLU A 65 4.21 -8.15 11.53
CA GLU A 65 3.61 -8.36 12.85
C GLU A 65 2.82 -7.13 13.34
N SER A 66 3.41 -5.94 13.19
CA SER A 66 2.76 -4.68 13.58
C SER A 66 1.50 -4.42 12.74
N LEU A 67 1.57 -4.67 11.44
CA LEU A 67 0.45 -4.51 10.50
C LEU A 67 -0.68 -5.53 10.75
N ARG A 68 -0.32 -6.76 11.14
CA ARG A 68 -1.28 -7.80 11.53
C ARG A 68 -2.05 -7.39 12.79
N ARG A 69 -1.36 -6.91 13.82
CA ARG A 69 -1.97 -6.40 15.06
C ARG A 69 -2.87 -5.19 14.79
N LEU A 70 -2.47 -4.28 13.90
CA LEU A 70 -3.32 -3.16 13.47
C LEU A 70 -4.64 -3.64 12.86
N ALA A 71 -4.60 -4.70 12.05
CA ALA A 71 -5.81 -5.26 11.43
C ALA A 71 -6.77 -5.93 12.42
N GLU A 72 -6.30 -6.38 13.58
CA GLU A 72 -7.15 -6.91 14.65
C GLU A 72 -7.93 -5.80 15.37
N TRP A 73 -7.40 -4.57 15.37
CA TRP A 73 -8.00 -3.43 16.06
C TRP A 73 -8.99 -2.63 15.19
N LEU A 74 -8.79 -2.61 13.87
CA LEU A 74 -9.58 -1.81 12.92
C LEU A 74 -10.68 -2.59 12.20
#